data_AF-A0A3P8QZB8-F1
#
_entry.id   AF-A0A3P8QZB8-F1
#
_cell.length_a   1.000
_cell.length_b   1.000
_cell.length_c   1.000
_cell.angle_alpha   90.00
_cell.angle_beta   90.00
_cell.angle_gamma   90.00
#
_symmetry.space_group_name_H-M   'P 1'
#
loop_
_entity.id
_entity.type
_entity.pdbx_description
1 polymer ?
#
loop_
_entity_poly.entity_id
_entity_poly.type
_entity_poly.pdbx_seq_one_letter_code
_entity_poly.pdbx_strand_id
1 'polypeptide(L)'
;MLCDRVTASKFDVVCYLKAPELITTFDEHRVSPNFKFGVLCQKDRQLTEEDILGNNEESEEFKEFLSILGETVQLQGFTGFRGGLDVCHGQTGSEAVYTSFHGREIMFHVATKLPYTEGDPQQLQRKRHIGNDIVALVCQEGQTPFLSDVIKSHFLHCFIVVRRIQRQEETGGAGYQVSVTAREDVPPFGPVLPDPPVFTDFREFLLAKLINAEISCYKAEQFSRLELRTRSSLLENLQAELFTRSQCMMGDQSLIAVPTSEGLRGPSEGSGGFIENFKVNVCISLKYLHV
;
A
#
# COMPACT_ATOMS: atom_id res chain seq x y z
N MET A 1 -17.16 -32.64 5.63
CA MET A 1 -16.25 -31.67 4.99
C MET A 1 -16.65 -30.28 5.41
N LEU A 2 -15.72 -29.31 5.43
CA LEU A 2 -16.02 -27.92 5.81
C LEU A 2 -16.68 -27.11 4.67
N CYS A 3 -16.74 -27.67 3.45
CA CYS A 3 -17.37 -27.05 2.29
C CYS A 3 -18.32 -28.06 1.63
N ASP A 4 -19.63 -27.78 1.67
CA ASP A 4 -20.69 -28.65 1.17
C ASP A 4 -20.70 -28.78 -0.36
N ARG A 5 -19.94 -27.92 -1.05
CA ARG A 5 -19.85 -27.89 -2.52
C ARG A 5 -18.77 -28.81 -3.08
N VAL A 6 -17.96 -29.45 -2.24
CA VAL A 6 -16.88 -30.32 -2.71
C VAL A 6 -17.47 -31.70 -3.05
N THR A 7 -17.35 -32.08 -4.32
CA THR A 7 -17.90 -33.32 -4.88
C THR A 7 -16.85 -34.40 -5.16
N ALA A 8 -15.61 -34.22 -4.65
CA ALA A 8 -14.50 -35.14 -4.90
C ALA A 8 -14.76 -36.54 -4.32
N SER A 9 -14.52 -37.58 -5.12
CA SER A 9 -14.68 -38.99 -4.71
C SER A 9 -13.49 -39.54 -3.93
N LYS A 10 -12.31 -38.90 -4.04
CA LYS A 10 -11.06 -39.27 -3.36
C LYS A 10 -10.17 -38.03 -3.18
N PHE A 11 -9.35 -38.05 -2.14
CA PHE A 11 -8.23 -37.13 -1.94
C PHE A 11 -6.91 -37.90 -2.00
N ASP A 12 -5.90 -37.29 -2.60
CA ASP A 12 -4.54 -37.84 -2.60
C ASP A 12 -3.75 -37.32 -1.39
N VAL A 13 -2.89 -38.18 -0.85
CA VAL A 13 -2.07 -37.85 0.32
C VAL A 13 -0.89 -36.99 -0.11
N VAL A 14 -0.67 -35.90 0.60
CA VAL A 14 0.54 -35.07 0.45
C VAL A 14 1.65 -35.68 1.29
N CYS A 15 2.64 -36.28 0.64
CA CYS A 15 3.76 -36.97 1.29
C CYS A 15 5.04 -36.12 1.33
N TYR A 16 5.03 -34.94 0.71
CA TYR A 16 6.19 -34.06 0.64
C TYR A 16 6.55 -33.45 2.01
N LEU A 17 7.77 -33.71 2.49
CA LEU A 17 8.23 -33.28 3.82
C LEU A 17 8.16 -31.75 4.05
N LYS A 18 8.42 -30.93 3.01
CA LYS A 18 8.32 -29.46 3.12
C LYS A 18 6.95 -28.92 2.71
N ALA A 19 5.94 -29.77 2.56
CA ALA A 19 4.58 -29.32 2.27
C ALA A 19 4.05 -28.29 3.28
N PRO A 20 4.26 -28.45 4.61
CA PRO A 20 3.79 -27.45 5.57
C PRO A 20 4.35 -26.05 5.32
N GLU A 21 5.64 -25.93 4.99
CA GLU A 21 6.27 -24.64 4.69
C GLU A 21 5.65 -23.96 3.45
N LEU A 22 5.42 -24.75 2.38
CA LEU A 22 4.79 -24.24 1.16
C LEU A 22 3.33 -23.84 1.39
N ILE A 23 2.58 -24.63 2.17
CA ILE A 23 1.18 -24.34 2.51
C ILE A 23 1.11 -23.09 3.39
N THR A 24 1.97 -22.95 4.40
CA THR A 24 2.02 -21.74 5.24
C THR A 24 2.36 -20.50 4.40
N THR A 25 3.36 -20.60 3.51
CA THR A 25 3.72 -19.49 2.60
C THR A 25 2.55 -19.11 1.71
N PHE A 26 1.80 -20.09 1.23
CA PHE A 26 0.55 -19.83 0.52
C PHE A 26 -0.46 -19.18 1.46
N ASP A 27 -0.79 -19.70 2.64
CA ASP A 27 -1.84 -19.10 3.47
C ASP A 27 -1.52 -17.66 3.92
N GLU A 28 -0.25 -17.35 4.16
CA GLU A 28 0.23 -16.05 4.61
C GLU A 28 0.41 -15.02 3.48
N HIS A 29 0.23 -15.40 2.20
CA HIS A 29 0.42 -14.48 1.07
C HIS A 29 -0.41 -13.19 1.20
N ARG A 30 -1.58 -13.25 1.85
CA ARG A 30 -2.50 -12.12 2.00
C ARG A 30 -2.04 -11.09 3.04
N VAL A 31 -1.10 -11.42 3.91
CA VAL A 31 -0.71 -10.57 5.03
C VAL A 31 0.51 -9.73 4.63
N SER A 32 0.30 -8.48 4.20
CA SER A 32 1.41 -7.52 4.13
C SER A 32 1.69 -6.95 5.51
N PRO A 33 2.92 -7.04 6.02
CA PRO A 33 3.34 -6.22 7.14
C PRO A 33 3.54 -4.75 6.72
N ASN A 34 3.69 -4.47 5.42
CA ASN A 34 4.17 -3.20 4.92
C ASN A 34 3.10 -2.42 4.15
N PHE A 35 3.02 -1.11 4.41
CA PHE A 35 2.03 -0.20 3.85
C PHE A 35 2.69 1.01 3.21
N LYS A 36 2.01 1.57 2.20
CA LYS A 36 2.45 2.79 1.55
C LYS A 36 1.26 3.68 1.27
N PHE A 37 1.38 4.96 1.60
CA PHE A 37 0.27 5.91 1.52
C PHE A 37 0.72 7.20 0.85
N GLY A 38 -0.12 7.72 -0.03
CA GLY A 38 0.08 9.04 -0.61
C GLY A 38 -0.15 10.13 0.43
N VAL A 39 0.59 11.23 0.36
CA VAL A 39 0.30 12.43 1.15
C VAL A 39 0.28 13.64 0.24
N LEU A 40 -0.88 14.28 0.18
CA LEU A 40 -1.15 15.49 -0.59
C LEU A 40 -1.36 16.67 0.36
N CYS A 41 -0.93 17.85 -0.05
CA CYS A 41 -1.34 19.11 0.56
C CYS A 41 -2.27 19.83 -0.40
N GLN A 42 -3.46 20.22 0.05
CA GLN A 42 -4.39 21.07 -0.69
C GLN A 42 -4.39 22.46 -0.05
N LYS A 43 -3.80 23.42 -0.74
CA LYS A 43 -3.80 24.83 -0.34
C LYS A 43 -5.16 25.47 -0.63
N ASP A 44 -5.43 26.60 0.02
CA ASP A 44 -6.67 27.32 -0.20
C ASP A 44 -6.87 27.65 -1.70
N ARG A 45 -8.10 27.45 -2.19
CA ARG A 45 -8.56 27.65 -3.56
C ARG A 45 -8.02 26.66 -4.61
N GLN A 46 -7.22 25.67 -4.23
CA GLN A 46 -6.80 24.62 -5.15
C GLN A 46 -7.94 23.63 -5.41
N LEU A 47 -8.30 23.48 -6.68
CA LEU A 47 -9.43 22.64 -7.13
C LEU A 47 -9.04 21.64 -8.21
N THR A 48 -7.79 21.69 -8.71
CA THR A 48 -7.32 20.84 -9.80
C THR A 48 -6.21 19.90 -9.33
N GLU A 49 -6.05 18.77 -10.03
CA GLU A 49 -4.97 17.81 -9.79
C GLU A 49 -3.59 18.47 -9.96
N GLU A 50 -3.44 19.30 -11.00
CA GLU A 50 -2.23 20.05 -11.31
C GLU A 50 -1.83 20.97 -10.16
N ASP A 51 -2.77 21.75 -9.62
CA ASP A 51 -2.48 22.67 -8.51
C ASP A 51 -2.01 21.91 -7.26
N ILE A 52 -2.69 20.81 -6.92
CA ILE A 52 -2.42 20.02 -5.71
C ILE A 52 -1.08 19.29 -5.83
N LEU A 53 -0.83 18.62 -6.97
CA LEU A 53 0.43 17.89 -7.21
C LEU A 53 1.59 18.85 -7.51
N GLY A 54 1.33 20.08 -7.94
CA GLY A 54 2.33 21.10 -8.24
C GLY A 54 2.92 21.81 -7.02
N ASN A 55 2.39 21.55 -5.81
CA ASN A 55 2.87 22.17 -4.58
C ASN A 55 4.35 21.83 -4.29
N ASN A 56 5.21 22.84 -4.17
CA ASN A 56 6.63 22.68 -3.84
C ASN A 56 7.03 23.19 -2.47
N GLU A 57 6.20 24.04 -1.87
CA GLU A 57 6.47 24.63 -0.57
C GLU A 57 5.64 23.93 0.50
N GLU A 58 6.31 23.54 1.58
CA GLU A 58 5.72 22.98 2.79
C GLU A 58 5.47 24.10 3.80
N SER A 59 4.21 24.35 4.17
CA SER A 59 3.89 25.26 5.26
C SER A 59 4.36 24.68 6.60
N GLU A 60 4.50 25.53 7.62
CA GLU A 60 4.81 25.05 8.97
C GLU A 60 3.72 24.13 9.52
N GLU A 61 2.46 24.36 9.16
CA GLU A 61 1.35 23.49 9.55
C GLU A 61 1.46 22.10 8.91
N PHE A 62 1.87 22.05 7.64
CA PHE A 62 2.08 20.79 6.93
C PHE A 62 3.29 20.03 7.47
N LYS A 63 4.41 20.72 7.75
CA LYS A 63 5.58 20.09 8.38
C LYS A 63 5.24 19.51 9.76
N GLU A 64 4.49 20.24 10.57
CA GLU A 64 3.99 19.75 11.87
C GLU A 64 3.12 18.51 11.68
N PHE A 65 2.20 18.51 10.72
CA PHE A 65 1.40 17.33 10.38
C PHE A 65 2.26 16.14 9.93
N LEU A 66 3.26 16.34 9.08
CA LEU A 66 4.19 15.29 8.65
C LEU A 66 4.94 14.67 9.84
N SER A 67 5.31 15.47 10.84
CA SER A 67 5.95 14.99 12.06
C SER A 67 5.03 14.08 12.91
N ILE A 68 3.72 14.30 12.85
CA ILE A 68 2.72 13.44 13.48
C ILE A 68 2.65 12.08 12.77
N LEU A 69 2.87 12.02 11.46
CA LEU A 69 2.83 10.78 10.70
C LEU A 69 4.03 9.88 10.99
N GLY A 70 5.23 10.45 11.04
CA GLY A 70 6.46 9.69 11.03
C GLY A 70 7.72 10.54 11.15
N GLU A 71 8.85 9.86 11.09
CA GLU A 71 10.16 10.47 11.00
C GLU A 71 10.51 10.79 9.55
N THR A 72 11.13 11.95 9.30
CA THR A 72 11.72 12.25 7.99
C THR A 72 13.06 11.55 7.87
N VAL A 73 13.14 10.57 6.97
CA VAL A 73 14.32 9.74 6.73
C VAL A 73 14.99 10.10 5.41
N GLN A 74 16.32 9.98 5.35
CA GLN A 74 17.06 10.10 4.08
C GLN A 74 16.87 8.82 3.28
N LEU A 75 16.56 8.95 1.99
CA LEU A 75 16.36 7.82 1.09
C LEU A 75 17.67 7.13 0.72
N GLN A 76 18.76 7.89 0.57
CA GLN A 76 20.06 7.32 0.20
C GLN A 76 20.54 6.34 1.29
N GLY A 77 20.66 5.06 0.93
CA GLY A 77 21.09 4.01 1.86
C GLY A 77 20.06 3.62 2.91
N PHE A 78 18.78 4.01 2.75
CA PHE A 78 17.70 3.58 3.64
C PHE A 78 17.50 2.06 3.57
N THR A 79 17.44 1.41 4.73
CA THR A 79 17.39 -0.07 4.84
C THR A 79 16.01 -0.62 5.20
N GLY A 80 15.04 0.23 5.57
CA GLY A 80 13.67 -0.17 5.86
C GLY A 80 12.82 -0.35 4.60
N PHE A 81 11.52 -0.57 4.79
CA PHE A 81 10.58 -0.68 3.68
C PHE A 81 10.51 0.61 2.84
N ARG A 82 11.03 0.54 1.60
CA ARG A 82 11.18 1.70 0.71
C ARG A 82 9.92 2.14 -0.04
N GLY A 83 8.81 1.40 0.00
CA GLY A 83 7.56 1.78 -0.68
C GLY A 83 7.59 1.86 -2.21
N GLY A 84 8.73 1.59 -2.86
CA GLY A 84 8.95 1.83 -4.29
C GLY A 84 9.77 3.08 -4.61
N LEU A 85 10.25 3.79 -3.58
CA LEU A 85 11.18 4.90 -3.70
C LEU A 85 12.61 4.39 -4.01
N ASP A 86 13.39 5.24 -4.68
CA ASP A 86 14.79 4.99 -5.01
C ASP A 86 15.70 5.36 -3.84
N VAL A 87 16.45 4.37 -3.36
CA VAL A 87 17.38 4.49 -2.23
C VAL A 87 18.85 4.51 -2.66
N CYS A 88 19.11 4.43 -3.97
CA CYS A 88 20.46 4.29 -4.52
C CYS A 88 20.90 5.49 -5.35
N HIS A 89 20.02 6.07 -6.17
CA HIS A 89 20.38 7.08 -7.18
C HIS A 89 19.64 8.41 -7.02
N GLY A 90 18.82 8.58 -5.97
CA GLY A 90 18.11 9.82 -5.67
C GLY A 90 17.02 10.22 -6.69
N GLN A 91 16.51 9.28 -7.49
CA GLN A 91 15.51 9.58 -8.54
C GLN A 91 14.11 9.89 -8.02
N THR A 92 13.86 9.71 -6.72
CA THR A 92 12.54 9.92 -6.10
C THR A 92 12.59 10.90 -4.94
N GLY A 93 13.51 11.86 -4.98
CA GLY A 93 13.78 12.80 -3.89
C GLY A 93 14.89 12.31 -2.98
N SER A 94 15.28 13.16 -2.04
CA SER A 94 16.34 12.87 -1.05
C SER A 94 15.79 12.30 0.26
N GLU A 95 14.53 12.61 0.59
CA GLU A 95 13.91 12.29 1.86
C GLU A 95 12.47 11.81 1.70
N ALA A 96 11.99 11.07 2.69
CA ALA A 96 10.60 10.62 2.78
C ALA A 96 10.16 10.59 4.25
N VAL A 97 8.85 10.48 4.49
CA VAL A 97 8.32 10.28 5.84
C VAL A 97 8.06 8.79 6.04
N TYR A 98 8.53 8.24 7.15
CA TYR A 98 8.47 6.82 7.46
C TYR A 98 8.10 6.60 8.93
N THR A 99 7.39 5.51 9.23
CA THR A 99 7.19 5.06 10.61
C THR A 99 7.08 3.55 10.70
N SER A 100 7.45 3.00 11.86
CA SER A 100 7.00 1.67 12.30
C SER A 100 5.79 1.83 13.22
N PHE A 101 4.75 1.04 13.01
CA PHE A 101 3.52 1.06 13.80
C PHE A 101 3.06 -0.37 14.09
N HIS A 102 3.12 -0.79 15.36
CA HIS A 102 2.84 -2.17 15.79
C HIS A 102 3.55 -3.25 14.95
N GLY A 103 4.84 -3.04 14.65
CA GLY A 103 5.64 -3.97 13.85
C GLY A 103 5.35 -3.94 12.35
N ARG A 104 4.53 -2.99 11.88
CA ARG A 104 4.25 -2.74 10.46
C ARG A 104 5.03 -1.53 9.99
N GLU A 105 5.71 -1.66 8.86
CA GLU A 105 6.44 -0.54 8.26
C GLU A 105 5.52 0.27 7.34
N ILE A 106 5.58 1.59 7.44
CA ILE A 106 4.75 2.51 6.65
C ILE A 106 5.64 3.54 5.98
N MET A 107 5.60 3.58 4.65
CA MET A 107 6.27 4.58 3.83
C MET A 107 5.26 5.59 3.28
N PHE A 108 5.52 6.88 3.45
CA PHE A 108 4.65 7.94 2.94
C PHE A 108 5.23 8.58 1.68
N HIS A 109 4.45 8.54 0.60
CA HIS A 109 4.75 9.26 -0.65
C HIS A 109 4.26 10.70 -0.54
N VAL A 110 5.07 11.56 0.08
CA VAL A 110 4.74 12.97 0.26
C VAL A 110 4.99 13.73 -1.04
N ALA A 111 3.95 14.35 -1.61
CA ALA A 111 4.02 15.02 -2.91
C ALA A 111 5.15 16.07 -2.97
N THR A 112 5.30 16.88 -1.93
CA THR A 112 6.33 17.94 -1.83
C THR A 112 7.76 17.39 -1.75
N LYS A 113 7.94 16.16 -1.26
CA LYS A 113 9.25 15.49 -1.15
C LYS A 113 9.61 14.68 -2.39
N LEU A 114 8.65 14.45 -3.29
CA LEU A 114 8.87 13.84 -4.59
C LEU A 114 9.34 14.88 -5.63
N PRO A 115 10.15 14.48 -6.62
CA PRO A 115 10.71 15.40 -7.60
C PRO A 115 9.64 16.19 -8.33
N TYR A 116 9.84 17.51 -8.39
CA TYR A 116 9.05 18.41 -9.22
C TYR A 116 9.61 18.44 -10.64
N THR A 117 8.75 18.44 -11.65
CA THR A 117 9.15 18.59 -13.05
C THR A 117 8.57 19.87 -13.63
N GLU A 118 9.42 20.86 -13.91
CA GLU A 118 8.97 22.10 -14.55
C GLU A 118 8.44 21.82 -15.96
N GLY A 119 7.30 22.42 -16.31
CA GLY A 119 6.66 22.21 -17.61
C GLY A 119 5.86 20.91 -17.74
N ASP A 120 5.69 20.13 -16.66
CA ASP A 120 4.80 18.96 -16.60
C ASP A 120 3.56 19.26 -15.72
N PRO A 121 2.44 19.72 -16.30
CA PRO A 121 1.17 19.95 -15.59
C PRO A 121 0.67 18.74 -14.80
N GLN A 122 0.98 17.52 -15.25
CA GLN A 122 0.49 16.29 -14.60
C GLN A 122 1.39 15.81 -13.47
N GLN A 123 2.58 16.40 -13.33
CA GLN A 123 3.61 16.01 -12.36
C GLN A 123 3.76 14.48 -12.29
N LEU A 124 4.04 13.84 -13.44
CA LEU A 124 4.05 12.39 -13.61
C LEU A 124 4.98 11.68 -12.62
N GLN A 125 6.10 12.30 -12.25
CA GLN A 125 7.03 11.74 -11.26
C GLN A 125 6.43 11.63 -9.85
N ARG A 126 5.51 12.51 -9.49
CA ARG A 126 4.75 12.46 -8.24
C ARG A 126 3.56 11.52 -8.38
N LYS A 127 2.82 11.68 -9.47
CA LYS A 127 1.62 10.90 -9.76
C LYS A 127 1.88 9.41 -9.91
N ARG A 128 3.02 8.99 -10.46
CA ARG A 128 3.38 7.56 -10.58
C ARG A 128 3.53 6.85 -9.22
N HIS A 129 3.77 7.59 -8.14
CA HIS A 129 3.89 7.02 -6.80
C HIS A 129 2.54 7.13 -6.10
N ILE A 130 2.06 8.35 -5.87
CA ILE A 130 0.81 8.62 -5.14
C ILE A 130 -0.40 8.05 -5.86
N GLY A 131 -0.46 8.19 -7.18
CA GLY A 131 -1.54 7.66 -8.01
C GLY A 131 -1.54 6.13 -8.11
N ASN A 132 -0.50 5.44 -7.64
CA ASN A 132 -0.43 3.98 -7.53
C ASN A 132 -0.61 3.49 -6.07
N ASP A 133 -0.87 4.38 -5.13
CA ASP A 133 -1.27 4.01 -3.79
C ASP A 133 -2.78 3.71 -3.75
N ILE A 134 -3.18 2.92 -2.76
CA ILE A 134 -4.59 2.55 -2.56
C ILE A 134 -5.31 3.60 -1.72
N VAL A 135 -4.59 4.18 -0.75
CA VAL A 135 -5.10 5.18 0.19
C VAL A 135 -4.16 6.38 0.20
N ALA A 136 -4.74 7.58 0.23
CA ALA A 136 -3.98 8.82 0.37
C ALA A 136 -4.51 9.71 1.51
N LEU A 137 -3.60 10.42 2.16
CA LEU A 137 -3.90 11.51 3.06
C LEU A 137 -3.97 12.82 2.28
N VAL A 138 -4.91 13.68 2.65
CA VAL A 138 -5.01 15.06 2.15
C VAL A 138 -4.98 16.01 3.32
N CYS A 139 -3.89 16.76 3.48
CA CYS A 139 -3.80 17.84 4.44
C CYS A 139 -4.37 19.12 3.80
N GLN A 140 -5.41 19.70 4.41
CA GLN A 140 -6.04 20.92 3.90
C GLN A 140 -5.53 22.16 4.64
N GLU A 141 -4.98 23.11 3.89
CA GLU A 141 -4.56 24.43 4.34
C GLU A 141 -5.60 25.45 3.87
N GLY A 142 -6.80 25.43 4.43
CA GLY A 142 -7.88 26.35 4.04
C GLY A 142 -9.29 25.83 4.32
N GLN A 143 -10.27 26.46 3.69
CA GLN A 143 -11.70 26.07 3.78
C GLN A 143 -12.19 25.39 2.49
N THR A 144 -11.31 25.23 1.52
CA THR A 144 -11.67 24.64 0.23
C THR A 144 -12.01 23.16 0.41
N PRO A 145 -13.20 22.68 0.01
CA PRO A 145 -13.55 21.27 0.15
C PRO A 145 -12.70 20.40 -0.77
N PHE A 146 -12.32 19.21 -0.29
CA PHE A 146 -11.66 18.20 -1.12
C PHE A 146 -12.71 17.34 -1.82
N LEU A 147 -12.55 17.16 -3.12
CA LEU A 147 -13.34 16.24 -3.93
C LEU A 147 -12.44 15.09 -4.38
N SER A 148 -12.83 13.84 -4.07
CA SER A 148 -12.05 12.64 -4.41
C SER A 148 -11.79 12.51 -5.91
N ASP A 149 -12.70 13.00 -6.74
CA ASP A 149 -12.65 12.87 -8.21
C ASP A 149 -11.60 13.78 -8.86
N VAL A 150 -11.04 14.72 -8.09
CA VAL A 150 -9.99 15.63 -8.58
C VAL A 150 -8.72 14.85 -8.92
N ILE A 151 -8.34 13.87 -8.11
CA ILE A 151 -7.13 13.07 -8.34
C ILE A 151 -7.50 11.83 -9.15
N LYS A 152 -7.10 11.80 -10.42
CA LYS A 152 -7.45 10.72 -11.35
C LYS A 152 -6.51 9.54 -11.17
N SER A 153 -7.02 8.46 -10.61
CA SER A 153 -6.28 7.21 -10.42
C SER A 153 -7.18 5.97 -10.47
N HIS A 154 -6.64 4.88 -11.01
CA HIS A 154 -7.27 3.55 -10.94
C HIS A 154 -7.03 2.83 -9.61
N PHE A 155 -6.08 3.30 -8.79
CA PHE A 155 -5.67 2.65 -7.54
C PHE A 155 -6.18 3.37 -6.31
N LEU A 156 -6.24 4.71 -6.31
CA LEU A 156 -6.76 5.45 -5.18
C LEU A 156 -8.26 5.16 -5.01
N HIS A 157 -8.58 4.49 -3.90
CA HIS A 157 -9.95 4.10 -3.54
C HIS A 157 -10.43 4.79 -2.27
N CYS A 158 -9.52 5.34 -1.46
CA CYS A 158 -9.87 6.05 -0.24
C CYS A 158 -8.95 7.25 -0.01
N PHE A 159 -9.53 8.35 0.44
CA PHE A 159 -8.83 9.52 0.94
C PHE A 159 -9.24 9.79 2.39
N ILE A 160 -8.25 10.03 3.24
CA ILE A 160 -8.46 10.55 4.59
C ILE A 160 -8.02 12.02 4.57
N VAL A 161 -8.97 12.91 4.77
CA VAL A 161 -8.77 14.36 4.72
C VAL A 161 -8.58 14.86 6.14
N VAL A 162 -7.50 15.61 6.36
CA VAL A 162 -7.14 16.18 7.66
C VAL A 162 -7.03 17.68 7.51
N ARG A 163 -7.71 18.42 8.38
CA ARG A 163 -7.70 19.87 8.40
C ARG A 163 -7.35 20.38 9.78
N ARG A 164 -6.33 21.24 9.86
CA ARG A 164 -6.00 21.94 11.10
C ARG A 164 -7.12 22.94 11.43
N ILE A 165 -7.56 22.95 12.67
CA ILE A 165 -8.52 23.92 13.20
C ILE A 165 -7.94 24.60 14.44
N GLN A 166 -8.23 25.88 14.61
CA GLN A 166 -7.94 26.59 15.85
C GLN A 166 -9.09 26.32 16.84
N ARG A 167 -8.78 25.82 18.03
CA ARG A 167 -9.79 25.68 19.09
C ARG A 167 -9.99 27.01 19.81
N GLN A 168 -11.24 27.30 20.17
CA GLN A 168 -11.64 28.53 20.85
C GLN A 168 -11.44 28.50 22.39
N GLU A 169 -11.03 27.38 22.98
CA GLU A 169 -10.90 27.25 24.45
C GLU A 169 -9.52 27.64 25.00
N GLU A 170 -9.51 28.12 26.26
CA GLU A 170 -8.44 28.81 27.00
C GLU A 170 -7.07 28.10 27.07
N THR A 171 -6.96 26.85 26.63
CA THR A 171 -5.70 26.08 26.58
C THR A 171 -4.96 26.10 25.23
N GLY A 172 -5.44 26.84 24.22
CA GLY A 172 -4.62 27.29 23.08
C GLY A 172 -3.98 26.21 22.17
N GLY A 173 -4.49 24.98 22.17
CA GLY A 173 -3.95 23.89 21.36
C GLY A 173 -4.62 23.75 19.98
N ALA A 174 -3.84 23.52 18.92
CA ALA A 174 -4.38 23.14 17.62
C ALA A 174 -5.23 21.87 17.72
N GLY A 175 -6.32 21.82 16.96
CA GLY A 175 -7.12 20.61 16.76
C GLY A 175 -7.02 20.15 15.30
N TYR A 176 -7.32 18.88 15.06
CA TYR A 176 -7.37 18.31 13.72
C TYR A 176 -8.77 17.76 13.47
N GLN A 177 -9.45 18.29 12.46
CA GLN A 177 -10.68 17.73 11.96
C GLN A 177 -10.36 16.68 10.90
N VAL A 178 -10.96 15.50 11.01
CA VAL A 178 -10.74 14.39 10.09
C VAL A 178 -12.04 14.03 9.37
N SER A 179 -11.97 13.86 8.06
CA SER A 179 -13.06 13.29 7.26
C SER A 179 -12.53 12.22 6.32
N VAL A 180 -13.41 11.36 5.84
CA VAL A 180 -13.05 10.21 5.00
C VAL A 180 -13.96 10.22 3.78
N THR A 181 -13.36 10.06 2.60
CA THR A 181 -14.07 9.79 1.36
C THR A 181 -13.50 8.54 0.72
N ALA A 182 -14.34 7.70 0.16
CA ALA A 182 -13.93 6.46 -0.49
C ALA A 182 -14.90 6.15 -1.63
N ARG A 183 -14.50 5.24 -2.54
CA ARG A 183 -15.41 4.71 -3.55
C ARG A 183 -16.56 3.95 -2.90
N GLU A 184 -17.69 3.90 -3.61
CA GLU A 184 -18.94 3.29 -3.13
C GLU A 184 -18.80 1.81 -2.77
N ASP A 185 -17.92 1.08 -3.46
CA ASP A 185 -17.68 -0.35 -3.28
C ASP A 185 -16.70 -0.67 -2.15
N VAL A 186 -16.16 0.34 -1.45
CA VAL A 186 -15.29 0.15 -0.29
C VAL A 186 -16.15 0.03 0.99
N PRO A 187 -16.12 -1.11 1.69
CA PRO A 187 -16.88 -1.28 2.93
C PRO A 187 -16.42 -0.33 4.04
N PRO A 188 -17.28 0.02 5.02
CA PRO A 188 -16.88 0.80 6.18
C PRO A 188 -15.72 0.15 6.95
N PHE A 189 -14.82 0.97 7.48
CA PHE A 189 -13.64 0.53 8.22
C PHE A 189 -13.38 1.38 9.47
N GLY A 190 -12.85 0.74 10.51
CA GLY A 190 -12.52 1.39 11.77
C GLY A 190 -11.14 2.06 11.79
N PRO A 191 -10.75 2.71 12.88
CA PRO A 191 -11.61 3.13 14.00
C PRO A 191 -12.70 4.13 13.55
N VAL A 192 -13.84 4.16 14.24
CA VAL A 192 -14.96 5.06 13.89
C VAL A 192 -14.59 6.51 14.23
N LEU A 193 -15.01 7.47 13.39
CA LEU A 193 -14.80 8.88 13.69
C LEU A 193 -15.65 9.29 14.92
N PRO A 194 -15.10 10.09 15.85
CA PRO A 194 -15.90 10.68 16.92
C PRO A 194 -16.89 11.70 16.36
N ASP A 195 -17.88 12.09 17.17
CA ASP A 195 -18.82 13.16 16.86
C ASP A 195 -18.71 14.24 17.96
N PRO A 196 -18.12 15.43 17.67
CA PRO A 196 -17.59 15.86 16.37
C PRO A 196 -16.26 15.17 16.00
N PRO A 197 -15.90 15.08 14.69
CA PRO A 197 -14.72 14.35 14.22
C PRO A 197 -13.42 15.17 14.38
N VAL A 198 -13.15 15.59 15.62
CA VAL A 198 -12.05 16.49 15.99
C VAL A 198 -11.14 15.80 16.99
N PHE A 199 -9.83 15.97 16.81
CA PHE A 199 -8.81 15.35 17.63
C PHE A 199 -7.73 16.33 18.07
N THR A 200 -7.00 15.97 19.14
CA THR A 200 -5.87 16.73 19.69
C THR A 200 -4.56 15.97 19.51
N ASP A 201 -4.56 14.69 19.86
CA ASP A 201 -3.57 13.70 19.48
C ASP A 201 -4.31 12.58 18.75
N PHE A 202 -3.89 12.28 17.54
CA PHE A 202 -4.60 11.34 16.65
C PHE A 202 -3.66 10.47 15.83
N ARG A 203 -2.36 10.43 16.17
CA ARG A 203 -1.41 9.59 15.43
C ARG A 203 -1.85 8.13 15.41
N GLU A 204 -2.16 7.57 16.57
CA GLU A 204 -2.59 6.18 16.71
C GLU A 204 -3.89 5.91 15.93
N PHE A 205 -4.87 6.81 16.07
CA PHE A 205 -6.12 6.75 15.30
C PHE A 205 -5.86 6.78 13.80
N LEU A 206 -5.03 7.72 13.33
CA LEU A 206 -4.78 7.97 11.91
C LEU A 206 -4.06 6.80 11.25
N LEU A 207 -3.00 6.28 11.86
CA LEU A 207 -2.24 5.16 11.34
C LEU A 207 -3.09 3.88 11.29
N ALA A 208 -3.86 3.61 12.35
CA ALA A 208 -4.82 2.50 12.35
C ALA A 208 -5.90 2.68 11.28
N LYS A 209 -6.42 3.90 11.10
CA LYS A 209 -7.44 4.23 10.09
C LYS A 209 -6.92 4.03 8.67
N LEU A 210 -5.67 4.42 8.38
CA LEU A 210 -5.03 4.21 7.08
C LEU A 210 -4.85 2.74 6.74
N ILE A 211 -4.32 1.95 7.68
CA ILE A 211 -4.15 0.50 7.51
C ILE A 211 -5.50 -0.17 7.25
N ASN A 212 -6.50 0.14 8.07
CA ASN A 212 -7.83 -0.43 7.92
C ASN A 212 -8.53 0.02 6.64
N ALA A 213 -8.26 1.25 6.17
CA ALA A 213 -8.72 1.74 4.87
C ALA A 213 -8.17 0.87 3.75
N GLU A 214 -6.85 0.63 3.71
CA GLU A 214 -6.22 -0.20 2.65
C GLU A 214 -6.74 -1.64 2.70
N ILE A 215 -6.86 -2.22 3.90
CA ILE A 215 -7.44 -3.56 4.08
C ILE A 215 -8.89 -3.61 3.59
N SER A 216 -9.68 -2.56 3.82
CA SER A 216 -11.06 -2.50 3.33
C SER A 216 -11.12 -2.33 1.82
N CYS A 217 -10.23 -1.53 1.23
CA CYS A 217 -10.14 -1.35 -0.21
C CYS A 217 -9.88 -2.67 -0.95
N TYR A 218 -9.16 -3.65 -0.38
CA TYR A 218 -9.01 -4.97 -1.02
C TYR A 218 -10.34 -5.73 -1.23
N LYS A 219 -11.41 -5.35 -0.53
CA LYS A 219 -12.75 -5.91 -0.70
C LYS A 219 -13.54 -5.26 -1.84
N ALA A 220 -13.06 -4.14 -2.38
CA ALA A 220 -13.63 -3.47 -3.55
C ALA A 220 -13.61 -4.38 -4.78
N GLU A 221 -14.48 -4.16 -5.77
CA GLU A 221 -14.66 -5.10 -6.88
C GLU A 221 -13.37 -5.26 -7.70
N GLN A 222 -12.73 -4.14 -8.03
CA GLN A 222 -11.51 -4.10 -8.85
C GLN A 222 -10.38 -4.91 -8.20
N PHE A 223 -10.20 -4.76 -6.87
CA PHE A 223 -9.12 -5.41 -6.14
C PHE A 223 -9.44 -6.86 -5.79
N SER A 224 -10.66 -7.17 -5.37
CA SER A 224 -11.09 -8.54 -5.06
C SER A 224 -11.00 -9.47 -6.27
N ARG A 225 -11.36 -8.99 -7.48
CA ARG A 225 -11.22 -9.77 -8.72
C ARG A 225 -9.76 -10.09 -9.03
N LEU A 226 -8.86 -9.12 -8.85
CA LEU A 226 -7.43 -9.32 -9.08
C LEU A 226 -6.80 -10.24 -8.02
N GLU A 227 -7.22 -10.11 -6.76
CA GLU A 227 -6.83 -10.99 -5.67
C GLU A 227 -7.25 -12.44 -5.96
N LEU A 228 -8.51 -12.67 -6.32
CA LEU A 228 -9.03 -14.00 -6.65
C LEU A 228 -8.25 -14.66 -7.79
N ARG A 229 -7.96 -13.91 -8.86
CA ARG A 229 -7.16 -14.42 -9.98
C ARG A 229 -5.78 -14.87 -9.53
N THR A 230 -5.12 -14.07 -8.69
CA THR A 230 -3.77 -14.38 -8.22
C THR A 230 -3.80 -15.56 -7.23
N ARG A 231 -4.79 -15.61 -6.34
CA ARG A 231 -4.99 -16.73 -5.42
C ARG A 231 -5.21 -18.04 -6.17
N SER A 232 -6.03 -18.04 -7.23
CA SER A 232 -6.24 -19.24 -8.06
C SER A 232 -4.93 -19.72 -8.69
N SER A 233 -4.17 -18.81 -9.30
CA SER A 233 -2.88 -19.16 -9.92
C SER A 233 -1.85 -19.69 -8.90
N LEU A 234 -1.75 -19.07 -7.72
CA LEU A 234 -0.86 -19.56 -6.66
C LEU A 234 -1.29 -20.92 -6.13
N LEU A 235 -2.60 -21.16 -6.01
CA LEU A 235 -3.13 -22.43 -5.55
C LEU A 235 -2.87 -23.54 -6.58
N GLU A 236 -3.02 -23.26 -7.87
CA GLU A 236 -2.68 -24.18 -8.96
C GLU A 236 -1.20 -24.56 -8.93
N ASN A 237 -0.31 -23.57 -8.77
CA ASN A 237 1.13 -23.82 -8.66
C ASN A 237 1.49 -24.63 -7.42
N LEU A 238 0.88 -24.30 -6.26
CA LEU A 238 1.08 -25.06 -5.02
C LEU A 238 0.61 -26.52 -5.19
N GLN A 239 -0.57 -26.73 -5.77
CA GLN A 239 -1.12 -28.06 -5.98
C GLN A 239 -0.22 -28.89 -6.90
N ALA A 240 0.26 -28.30 -8.00
CA ALA A 240 1.17 -28.98 -8.92
C ALA A 240 2.51 -29.36 -8.26
N GLU A 241 3.10 -28.45 -7.47
CA GLU A 241 4.35 -28.70 -6.75
C GLU A 241 4.16 -29.80 -5.70
N LEU A 242 3.11 -29.71 -4.88
CA LEU A 242 2.81 -30.72 -3.84
C LEU A 242 2.55 -32.09 -4.46
N PHE A 243 1.81 -32.15 -5.56
CA PHE A 243 1.53 -33.38 -6.28
C PHE A 243 2.82 -34.01 -6.82
N THR A 244 3.59 -33.25 -7.59
CA THR A 244 4.83 -33.73 -8.23
C THR A 244 5.83 -34.23 -7.19
N ARG A 245 6.04 -33.46 -6.11
CA ARG A 245 6.98 -33.83 -5.04
C ARG A 245 6.53 -35.05 -4.25
N SER A 246 5.23 -35.19 -4.01
CA SER A 246 4.68 -36.36 -3.30
C SER A 246 4.82 -37.64 -4.12
N GLN A 247 4.60 -37.57 -5.44
CA GLN A 247 4.82 -38.72 -6.34
C GLN A 247 6.28 -39.16 -6.38
N CYS A 248 7.21 -38.21 -6.47
CA CYS A 248 8.65 -38.50 -6.40
C CYS A 248 9.02 -39.22 -5.10
N MET A 249 8.48 -38.79 -3.95
CA MET A 249 8.73 -39.44 -2.65
C MET A 249 8.12 -40.84 -2.55
N MET A 250 7.05 -41.12 -3.30
CA MET A 250 6.43 -42.46 -3.38
C MET A 250 7.11 -43.38 -4.40
N GLY A 251 8.20 -42.94 -5.05
CA GLY A 251 9.02 -43.77 -5.93
C GLY A 251 8.64 -43.71 -7.41
N ASP A 252 7.71 -42.82 -7.81
CA ASP A 252 7.40 -42.59 -9.23
C ASP A 252 8.36 -41.54 -9.81
N GLN A 253 9.43 -42.03 -10.45
CA GLN A 253 10.51 -41.19 -11.02
C GLN A 253 10.21 -40.69 -12.44
N SER A 254 9.04 -41.01 -13.00
CA SER A 254 8.67 -40.65 -14.38
C SER A 254 8.48 -39.14 -14.61
N LEU A 255 8.44 -38.33 -13.54
CA LEU A 255 8.15 -36.89 -13.56
C LEU A 255 9.39 -35.99 -13.28
N ILE A 256 10.60 -36.55 -13.20
CA ILE A 256 11.84 -35.83 -12.79
C ILE A 256 12.40 -34.87 -13.86
N ALA A 257 11.72 -34.67 -14.99
CA ALA A 257 12.16 -33.72 -16.01
C ALA A 257 11.86 -32.25 -15.66
N VAL A 258 12.43 -31.74 -14.56
CA VAL A 258 12.61 -30.30 -14.32
C VAL A 258 14.06 -30.10 -13.89
N PRO A 259 14.85 -29.27 -14.60
CA PRO A 259 16.26 -29.11 -14.27
C PRO A 259 16.40 -28.46 -12.89
N THR A 260 17.10 -29.16 -12.00
CA THR A 260 17.60 -28.61 -10.74
C THR A 260 18.67 -27.56 -11.05
N SER A 261 18.31 -26.28 -10.96
CA SER A 261 19.28 -25.19 -10.88
C SER A 261 19.84 -25.10 -9.45
N GLU A 262 20.66 -26.08 -9.07
CA GLU A 262 21.65 -25.87 -8.00
C GLU A 262 22.79 -25.04 -8.58
N GLY A 263 22.60 -23.72 -8.58
CA GLY A 263 23.60 -22.73 -9.00
C GLY A 263 23.43 -21.47 -8.17
N LEU A 264 24.26 -21.34 -7.13
CA LEU A 264 24.64 -20.12 -6.40
C LEU A 264 23.72 -18.91 -6.61
N ARG A 265 22.63 -18.82 -5.84
CA ARG A 265 21.98 -17.51 -5.58
C ARG A 265 22.73 -16.83 -4.44
N GLY A 266 23.31 -15.67 -4.74
CA GLY A 266 23.78 -14.70 -3.76
C GLY A 266 22.65 -14.23 -2.83
N PRO A 267 22.96 -13.35 -1.85
CA PRO A 267 22.03 -13.00 -0.77
C PRO A 267 20.71 -12.47 -1.35
N SER A 268 19.61 -12.98 -0.78
CA SER A 268 18.25 -12.73 -1.22
C SER A 268 17.93 -11.23 -1.23
N GLU A 269 17.73 -10.67 -2.43
CA GLU A 269 16.88 -9.50 -2.58
C GLU A 269 15.42 -9.95 -2.52
N GLY A 270 14.67 -9.41 -1.55
CA GLY A 270 13.22 -9.35 -1.60
C GLY A 270 12.47 -10.52 -0.96
N SER A 271 12.55 -10.66 0.36
CA SER A 271 11.47 -11.26 1.16
C SER A 271 10.26 -10.33 1.17
N GLY A 272 9.62 -10.13 0.01
CA GLY A 272 8.43 -9.31 -0.13
C GLY A 272 7.19 -10.17 -0.27
N GLY A 273 6.25 -10.02 0.66
CA GLY A 273 4.96 -10.72 0.63
C GLY A 273 4.15 -10.41 -0.63
N PHE A 274 3.05 -11.13 -0.86
CA PHE A 274 2.29 -11.04 -2.11
C PHE A 274 1.68 -9.66 -2.39
N ILE A 275 1.40 -8.85 -1.37
CA ILE A 275 1.01 -7.44 -1.58
C ILE A 275 2.17 -6.63 -2.16
N GLU A 276 3.40 -6.97 -1.81
CA GLU A 276 4.61 -6.35 -2.37
C GLU A 276 4.81 -6.80 -3.81
N ASN A 277 4.61 -8.08 -4.13
CA ASN A 277 4.61 -8.58 -5.52
C ASN A 277 3.40 -8.12 -6.34
N PHE A 278 2.25 -7.86 -5.72
CA PHE A 278 1.06 -7.24 -6.33
C PHE A 278 1.36 -5.78 -6.67
N LYS A 279 1.94 -5.03 -5.71
CA LYS A 279 2.41 -3.65 -5.90
C LYS A 279 3.53 -3.58 -6.95
N VAL A 280 4.43 -4.58 -7.01
CA VAL A 280 5.55 -4.66 -7.96
C VAL A 280 5.10 -5.12 -9.35
N ASN A 281 4.29 -6.18 -9.50
CA ASN A 281 3.86 -6.67 -10.82
C ASN A 281 2.86 -5.72 -11.50
N VAL A 282 2.02 -5.02 -10.74
CA VAL A 282 1.18 -3.95 -11.28
C VAL A 282 2.03 -2.72 -11.67
N CYS A 283 3.03 -2.33 -10.88
CA CYS A 283 3.99 -1.29 -11.27
C CYS A 283 4.84 -1.68 -12.49
N ILE A 284 5.30 -2.93 -12.59
CA ILE A 284 6.12 -3.42 -13.71
C ILE A 284 5.29 -3.46 -14.99
N SER A 285 4.03 -3.91 -14.94
CA SER A 285 3.17 -3.96 -16.12
C SER A 285 2.82 -2.56 -16.67
N LEU A 286 2.92 -1.51 -15.84
CA LEU A 286 2.69 -0.12 -16.24
C LEU A 286 3.96 0.67 -16.58
N LYS A 287 5.17 0.18 -16.24
CA LYS A 287 6.43 0.72 -16.81
C LYS A 287 6.49 0.58 -18.33
N TYR A 288 5.66 -0.28 -18.92
CA TYR A 288 5.59 -0.55 -20.35
C TYR A 288 4.31 -0.05 -21.03
N LEU A 289 3.39 0.63 -20.32
CA LEU A 289 2.09 1.00 -20.88
C LEU A 289 1.82 2.50 -21.02
N HIS A 290 2.72 3.39 -20.63
CA HIS A 290 2.56 4.83 -20.84
C HIS A 290 3.89 5.51 -21.22
N VAL A 291 4.29 5.30 -22.48
CA VAL A 291 4.82 6.37 -23.33
C VAL A 291 3.65 6.87 -24.17
#